data_AF-A0A519QIY7-F1
#
_entry.id   AF-A0A519QIY7-F1
#
_cell.length_a   1.000
_cell.length_b   1.000
_cell.length_c   1.000
_cell.angle_alpha   90.00
_cell.angle_beta   90.00
_cell.angle_gamma   90.00
#
_symmetry.space_group_name_H-M   'P 1'
#
loop_
_entity.id
_entity.type
_entity.pdbx_description
1 polymer ?
#
loop_
_entity_poly.entity_id
_entity_poly.type
_entity_poly.pdbx_seq_one_letter_code
_entity_poly.pdbx_strand_id
1 'polypeptide(L)'
;MRRNVRNALIKGHYYDFDLSNAHPCIVVQICEKHNIPCNNVKEYVTNRENVLTSIKTHYNVTRDQAKELMLRLMFNGTVAGWKHLFHIKREDDLEYLVNFMKELNSIAESIRPHNEELYEICRKSKESNQTQESIAVSTDAEEPASKRQRRKPNVLGSLLATFLQTYNRGKK
;
A
#
# COMPACT_ATOMS: atom_id res chain seq x y z
N MET A 1 4.70 11.72 17.49
CA MET A 1 5.74 12.03 18.50
C MET A 1 7.11 11.76 17.91
N ARG A 2 8.06 12.69 18.00
CA ARG A 2 9.43 12.48 17.45
C ARG A 2 10.15 11.35 18.20
N ARG A 3 11.01 10.59 17.50
CA ARG A 3 11.70 9.41 18.05
C ARG A 3 12.48 9.72 19.33
N ASN A 4 13.19 10.85 19.36
CA ASN A 4 13.95 11.30 20.52
C ASN A 4 13.06 11.58 21.75
N VAL A 5 11.90 12.21 21.55
CA VAL A 5 10.93 12.47 22.64
C VAL A 5 10.37 11.17 23.18
N ARG A 6 9.94 10.24 22.30
CA ARG A 6 9.46 8.92 22.70
C ARG A 6 10.52 8.17 23.51
N ASN A 7 11.75 8.12 23.00
CA ASN A 7 12.85 7.41 23.64
C ASN A 7 13.20 7.99 25.02
N ALA A 8 13.12 9.32 25.20
CA ALA A 8 13.38 9.96 26.48
C ALA A 8 12.35 9.54 27.54
N LEU A 9 11.07 9.38 27.16
CA LEU A 9 9.99 9.01 28.09
C LEU A 9 10.04 7.54 28.52
N ILE A 10 10.57 6.64 27.69
CA ILE A 10 10.51 5.18 27.92
C ILE A 10 11.84 4.55 28.37
N LYS A 11 12.93 5.32 28.38
CA LYS A 11 14.29 4.83 28.64
C LYS A 11 14.35 4.11 29.99
N GLY A 12 14.64 2.81 29.98
CA GLY A 12 14.82 1.98 31.17
C GLY A 12 13.53 1.45 31.82
N HIS A 13 12.35 1.79 31.27
CA HIS A 13 11.06 1.38 31.83
C HIS A 13 10.30 0.36 30.98
N TYR A 14 10.64 0.23 29.69
CA TYR A 14 9.88 -0.59 28.75
C TYR A 14 10.81 -1.43 27.86
N TYR A 15 10.34 -2.62 27.51
CA TYR A 15 10.83 -3.40 26.37
C TYR A 15 9.88 -3.20 25.19
N ASP A 16 10.43 -2.84 24.03
CA ASP A 16 9.66 -2.58 22.81
C ASP A 16 9.69 -3.82 21.90
N PHE A 17 8.52 -4.34 21.52
CA PHE A 17 8.37 -5.51 20.65
C PHE A 17 7.63 -5.10 19.39
N ASP A 18 8.39 -4.73 18.35
CA ASP A 18 7.85 -4.35 17.05
C ASP A 18 7.72 -5.59 16.13
N LEU A 19 6.54 -5.78 15.55
CA LEU A 19 6.35 -6.79 14.50
C LEU A 19 7.04 -6.33 13.21
N SER A 20 8.06 -7.08 12.79
CA SER A 20 8.73 -6.85 11.51
C SER A 20 7.84 -7.32 10.35
N ASN A 21 7.66 -6.46 9.35
CA ASN A 21 6.99 -6.79 8.09
C ASN A 21 5.56 -7.37 8.24
N ALA A 22 4.82 -6.93 9.27
CA ALA A 22 3.54 -7.54 9.65
C ALA A 22 2.50 -7.62 8.52
N HIS A 23 2.33 -6.54 7.77
CA HIS A 23 1.28 -6.43 6.75
C HIS A 23 1.38 -7.54 5.67
N PRO A 24 2.49 -7.71 4.93
CA PRO A 24 2.60 -8.80 3.96
C PRO A 24 2.59 -10.19 4.60
N CYS A 25 3.12 -10.37 5.83
CA CYS A 25 3.03 -11.65 6.54
C CYS A 25 1.57 -12.07 6.78
N ILE A 26 0.72 -11.13 7.21
CA ILE A 26 -0.71 -11.40 7.41
C ILE A 26 -1.39 -11.75 6.09
N VAL A 27 -1.06 -11.05 4.99
CA VAL A 27 -1.60 -11.37 3.65
C VAL A 27 -1.25 -12.80 3.26
N VAL A 28 0.01 -13.21 3.41
CA VAL A 28 0.45 -14.59 3.10
C VAL A 28 -0.34 -15.60 3.93
N GLN A 29 -0.48 -15.39 5.24
CA GLN A 29 -1.21 -16.30 6.12
C GLN A 29 -2.69 -16.44 5.72
N ILE A 30 -3.35 -15.35 5.36
CA ILE A 30 -4.74 -15.37 4.89
C ILE A 30 -4.84 -16.11 3.56
N CYS A 31 -3.93 -15.82 2.63
CA CYS A 31 -3.92 -16.45 1.33
C CYS A 31 -3.68 -17.96 1.43
N GLU A 32 -2.70 -18.39 2.23
CA GLU A 32 -2.42 -19.81 2.50
C GLU A 32 -3.61 -20.52 3.14
N LYS A 33 -4.26 -19.90 4.12
CA LYS A 33 -5.44 -20.46 4.79
C LYS A 33 -6.63 -20.67 3.85
N HIS A 34 -6.76 -19.82 2.83
CA HIS A 34 -7.87 -19.84 1.86
C HIS A 34 -7.46 -20.38 0.48
N ASN A 35 -6.26 -20.95 0.35
CA ASN A 35 -5.72 -21.47 -0.91
C ASN A 35 -5.70 -20.43 -2.05
N ILE A 36 -5.44 -19.16 -1.74
CA ILE A 36 -5.28 -18.08 -2.71
C ILE A 36 -3.79 -17.99 -3.10
N PRO A 37 -3.44 -18.03 -4.41
CA PRO A 37 -2.06 -17.85 -4.84
C PRO A 37 -1.50 -16.47 -4.47
N CYS A 38 -0.32 -16.42 -3.86
CA CYS A 38 0.33 -15.19 -3.39
C CYS A 38 1.87 -15.26 -3.51
N ASN A 39 2.37 -15.71 -4.67
CA ASN A 39 3.79 -16.01 -4.88
C ASN A 39 4.70 -14.80 -4.71
N ASN A 40 4.34 -13.65 -5.28
CA ASN A 40 5.17 -12.44 -5.23
C ASN A 40 5.17 -11.83 -3.82
N VAL A 41 4.02 -11.83 -3.15
CA VAL A 41 3.89 -11.39 -1.75
C VAL A 41 4.66 -12.33 -0.82
N LYS A 42 4.58 -13.64 -1.03
CA LYS A 42 5.34 -14.63 -0.29
C LYS A 42 6.85 -14.47 -0.51
N GLU A 43 7.28 -14.22 -1.74
CA GLU A 43 8.68 -13.90 -2.05
C GLU A 43 9.15 -12.65 -1.31
N TYR A 44 8.33 -11.60 -1.21
CA TYR A 44 8.72 -10.42 -0.43
C TYR A 44 8.92 -10.75 1.05
N VAL A 45 8.12 -11.67 1.61
CA VAL A 45 8.23 -12.09 3.01
C VAL A 45 9.49 -12.94 3.23
N THR A 46 9.75 -13.92 2.35
CA THR A 46 10.85 -14.88 2.53
C THR A 46 12.20 -14.37 2.04
N ASN A 47 12.21 -13.47 1.05
CA ASN A 47 13.41 -12.99 0.35
C ASN A 47 13.53 -11.46 0.35
N ARG A 48 13.09 -10.84 1.45
CA ARG A 48 12.89 -9.40 1.58
C ARG A 48 14.10 -8.55 1.17
N GLU A 49 15.29 -8.85 1.66
CA GLU A 49 16.47 -8.01 1.40
C GLU A 49 16.91 -8.07 -0.06
N ASN A 50 16.70 -9.19 -0.76
CA ASN A 50 16.98 -9.29 -2.18
C ASN A 50 16.00 -8.45 -3.00
N VAL A 51 14.70 -8.52 -2.69
CA VAL A 51 13.69 -7.65 -3.32
C VAL A 51 14.03 -6.17 -3.11
N LEU A 52 14.37 -5.78 -1.87
CA LEU A 52 14.78 -4.40 -1.58
C LEU A 52 16.07 -4.01 -2.33
N THR A 53 17.01 -4.93 -2.49
CA THR A 53 18.25 -4.70 -3.25
C THR A 53 17.98 -4.52 -4.73
N SER A 54 17.06 -5.30 -5.32
CA SER A 54 16.61 -5.12 -6.70
C SER A 54 15.98 -3.75 -6.91
N ILE A 55 15.11 -3.30 -5.99
CA ILE A 55 14.48 -1.97 -6.05
C ILE A 55 15.54 -0.86 -5.93
N LYS A 56 16.46 -0.97 -4.96
CA LYS A 56 17.56 -0.01 -4.77
C LYS A 56 18.39 0.14 -6.03
N THR A 57 18.78 -0.98 -6.62
CA THR A 57 19.66 -1.01 -7.81
C THR A 57 18.92 -0.48 -9.03
N HIS A 58 17.66 -0.90 -9.23
CA HIS A 58 16.84 -0.46 -10.35
C HIS A 58 16.57 1.04 -10.33
N TYR A 59 16.17 1.60 -9.19
CA TYR A 59 15.82 3.02 -9.11
C TYR A 59 16.95 3.94 -8.61
N ASN A 60 18.12 3.38 -8.29
CA ASN A 60 19.24 4.08 -7.64
C ASN A 60 18.81 4.85 -6.38
N VAL A 61 18.18 4.14 -5.44
CA VAL A 61 17.61 4.72 -4.21
C VAL A 61 18.19 4.09 -2.95
N THR A 62 17.96 4.77 -1.82
CA THR A 62 18.29 4.23 -0.49
C THR A 62 17.41 3.04 -0.14
N ARG A 63 17.86 2.23 0.83
CA ARG A 63 17.06 1.12 1.35
C ARG A 63 15.75 1.58 1.97
N ASP A 64 15.75 2.73 2.65
CA ASP A 64 14.54 3.26 3.28
C ASP A 64 13.50 3.69 2.24
N GLN A 65 13.93 4.32 1.14
CA GLN A 65 13.04 4.62 0.01
C GLN A 65 12.48 3.36 -0.66
N ALA A 66 13.29 2.31 -0.82
CA ALA A 66 12.82 1.02 -1.33
C ALA A 66 11.79 0.37 -0.38
N LYS A 67 12.02 0.43 0.93
CA LYS A 67 11.07 -0.04 1.95
C LYS A 67 9.76 0.75 1.91
N GLU A 68 9.87 2.07 1.77
CA GLU A 68 8.73 3.00 1.65
C GLU A 68 7.86 2.63 0.45
N LEU A 69 8.48 2.25 -0.69
CA LEU A 69 7.75 1.80 -1.87
C LEU A 69 6.91 0.55 -1.55
N MET A 70 7.51 -0.49 -0.99
CA MET A 70 6.79 -1.72 -0.65
C MET A 70 5.66 -1.47 0.34
N LEU A 71 5.91 -0.66 1.37
CA LEU A 71 4.88 -0.26 2.33
C LEU A 71 3.73 0.46 1.63
N ARG A 72 4.05 1.42 0.76
CA ARG A 72 3.07 2.20 0.02
C ARG A 72 2.22 1.33 -0.90
N LEU A 73 2.78 0.32 -1.58
CA LEU A 73 2.02 -0.59 -2.43
C LEU A 73 1.02 -1.43 -1.63
N MET A 74 1.41 -1.89 -0.43
CA MET A 74 0.49 -2.61 0.48
C MET A 74 -0.70 -1.74 0.94
N PHE A 75 -0.56 -0.41 0.91
CA PHE A 75 -1.62 0.55 1.22
C PHE A 75 -2.20 1.22 -0.03
N ASN A 76 -2.28 0.49 -1.15
CA ASN A 76 -2.93 0.95 -2.39
C ASN A 76 -2.29 2.20 -3.02
N GLY A 77 -1.03 2.47 -2.72
CA GLY A 77 -0.25 3.46 -3.44
C GLY A 77 0.21 2.94 -4.81
N THR A 78 0.96 3.77 -5.53
CA THR A 78 1.45 3.43 -6.88
C THR A 78 2.94 3.73 -7.00
N VAL A 79 3.61 2.98 -7.88
CA VAL A 79 5.03 3.24 -8.22
C VAL A 79 5.18 4.65 -8.79
N ALA A 80 4.29 5.08 -9.69
CA ALA A 80 4.30 6.45 -10.24
C ALA A 80 4.20 7.54 -9.15
N GLY A 81 3.29 7.37 -8.18
CA GLY A 81 3.17 8.32 -7.08
C GLY A 81 4.38 8.34 -6.15
N TRP A 82 5.08 7.20 -6.01
CA TRP A 82 6.34 7.10 -5.28
C TRP A 82 7.50 7.74 -6.04
N LYS A 83 7.60 7.50 -7.35
CA LYS A 83 8.57 8.12 -8.24
C LYS A 83 8.47 9.65 -8.18
N HIS A 84 7.25 10.19 -8.23
CA HIS A 84 7.00 11.62 -8.09
C HIS A 84 7.50 12.16 -6.74
N LEU A 85 7.20 11.47 -5.64
CA LEU A 85 7.60 11.89 -4.28
C LEU A 85 9.12 11.95 -4.10
N PHE A 86 9.86 11.04 -4.73
CA PHE A 86 11.31 10.95 -4.61
C PHE A 86 12.07 11.47 -5.83
N HIS A 87 11.38 12.18 -6.75
CA HIS A 87 11.95 12.75 -7.97
C HIS A 87 12.73 11.73 -8.83
N ILE A 88 12.22 10.50 -8.92
CA ILE A 88 12.82 9.41 -9.70
C ILE A 88 12.48 9.62 -11.17
N LYS A 89 13.52 9.81 -12.00
CA LYS A 89 13.37 10.08 -13.46
C LYS A 89 13.24 8.82 -14.32
N ARG A 90 13.47 7.64 -13.74
CA ARG A 90 13.40 6.39 -14.50
C ARG A 90 11.94 6.10 -14.89
N GLU A 91 11.70 5.89 -16.17
CA GLU A 91 10.37 5.61 -16.71
C GLU A 91 9.95 4.16 -16.53
N ASP A 92 10.85 3.21 -16.79
CA ASP A 92 10.56 1.78 -16.66
C ASP A 92 10.32 1.37 -15.19
N ASP A 93 9.38 0.44 -15.01
CA ASP A 93 9.08 -0.17 -13.73
C ASP A 93 9.72 -1.54 -13.62
N LEU A 94 10.23 -1.86 -12.43
CA LEU A 94 10.76 -3.19 -12.14
C LEU A 94 9.62 -4.20 -12.28
N GLU A 95 9.79 -5.21 -13.14
CA GLU A 95 8.76 -6.20 -13.48
C GLU A 95 8.15 -6.86 -12.23
N TYR A 96 8.99 -7.18 -11.24
CA TYR A 96 8.56 -7.69 -9.95
C TYR A 96 7.46 -6.82 -9.31
N LEU A 97 7.59 -5.49 -9.34
CA LEU A 97 6.59 -4.57 -8.76
C LEU A 97 5.28 -4.61 -9.54
N VAL A 98 5.35 -4.76 -10.86
CA VAL A 98 4.16 -4.90 -11.71
C VAL A 98 3.41 -6.20 -11.36
N ASN A 99 4.13 -7.31 -11.23
CA ASN A 99 3.55 -8.61 -10.87
C ASN A 99 3.02 -8.62 -9.43
N PHE A 100 3.74 -8.00 -8.49
CA PHE A 100 3.31 -7.80 -7.12
C PHE A 100 2.00 -7.02 -7.02
N MET A 101 1.86 -5.91 -7.75
CA MET A 101 0.62 -5.12 -7.78
C MET A 101 -0.55 -5.89 -8.43
N LYS A 102 -0.30 -6.65 -9.50
CA LYS A 102 -1.31 -7.52 -10.10
C LYS A 102 -1.80 -8.56 -9.10
N GLU A 103 -0.88 -9.22 -8.40
CA GLU A 103 -1.20 -10.23 -7.40
C GLU A 103 -2.02 -9.65 -6.24
N LEU A 104 -1.67 -8.48 -5.71
CA LEU A 104 -2.49 -7.80 -4.69
C LEU A 104 -3.93 -7.54 -5.16
N ASN A 105 -4.12 -7.14 -6.42
CA ASN A 105 -5.46 -6.96 -6.98
C ASN A 105 -6.21 -8.29 -7.13
N SER A 106 -5.55 -9.36 -7.59
CA SER A 106 -6.17 -10.68 -7.68
C SER A 106 -6.56 -11.25 -6.32
N ILE A 107 -5.77 -10.99 -5.27
CA ILE A 107 -6.13 -11.31 -3.88
C ILE A 107 -7.38 -10.51 -3.48
N ALA A 108 -7.41 -9.19 -3.76
CA ALA A 108 -8.56 -8.34 -3.47
C ALA A 108 -9.84 -8.82 -4.18
N GLU A 109 -9.74 -9.25 -5.44
CA GLU A 109 -10.85 -9.83 -6.20
C GLU A 109 -11.35 -11.14 -5.58
N SER A 110 -10.43 -11.98 -5.09
CA SER A 110 -10.78 -13.26 -4.45
C SER A 110 -11.51 -13.07 -3.12
N ILE A 111 -11.18 -12.03 -2.35
CA ILE A 111 -11.85 -11.75 -1.07
C ILE A 111 -13.16 -10.98 -1.23
N ARG A 112 -13.33 -10.20 -2.31
CA ARG A 112 -14.47 -9.31 -2.50
C ARG A 112 -15.84 -9.99 -2.33
N PRO A 113 -16.15 -11.16 -2.93
CA PRO A 113 -17.48 -11.76 -2.85
C PRO A 113 -17.96 -12.03 -1.42
N HIS A 114 -17.04 -12.21 -0.48
CA HIS A 114 -17.32 -12.48 0.93
C HIS A 114 -17.31 -11.21 1.79
N ASN A 115 -17.05 -10.04 1.19
CA ASN A 115 -16.83 -8.77 1.88
C ASN A 115 -17.50 -7.61 1.12
N GLU A 116 -18.67 -7.84 0.51
CA GLU A 116 -19.33 -6.85 -0.37
C GLU A 116 -19.70 -5.57 0.39
N GLU A 117 -20.13 -5.66 1.65
CA GLU A 117 -20.38 -4.47 2.49
C GLU A 117 -19.12 -3.61 2.64
N LEU A 118 -17.98 -4.24 2.90
CA LEU A 118 -16.70 -3.56 3.05
C LEU A 118 -16.25 -2.93 1.73
N TYR A 119 -16.51 -3.62 0.62
CA TYR A 119 -16.26 -3.10 -0.73
C TYR A 119 -17.09 -1.83 -1.00
N GLU A 120 -18.38 -1.85 -0.65
CA GLU A 120 -19.27 -0.70 -0.81
C GLU A 120 -18.87 0.49 0.07
N ILE A 121 -18.41 0.25 1.30
CA ILE A 121 -17.83 1.29 2.16
C ILE A 121 -16.61 1.94 1.49
N CYS A 122 -15.70 1.11 0.96
CA CYS A 122 -14.51 1.59 0.27
C CYS A 122 -14.87 2.39 -1.00
N ARG A 123 -15.87 1.93 -1.76
CA ARG A 123 -16.36 2.58 -2.98
C ARG A 123 -16.92 3.97 -2.66
N LYS A 124 -17.85 4.06 -1.70
CA LYS A 124 -18.48 5.32 -1.28
C LYS A 124 -17.46 6.34 -0.76
N SER A 125 -16.49 5.89 0.05
CA SER A 125 -15.42 6.76 0.55
C SER A 125 -14.55 7.35 -0.57
N LYS A 126 -14.32 6.60 -1.66
CA LYS A 126 -13.58 7.12 -2.82
C LYS A 126 -14.39 8.12 -3.63
N GLU A 127 -15.69 7.88 -3.77
CA GLU A 127 -16.62 8.81 -4.44
C GLU A 127 -16.69 10.14 -3.69
N SER A 128 -16.84 10.12 -2.36
CA SER A 128 -16.90 11.35 -1.54
C SER A 128 -15.61 12.18 -1.63
N ASN A 129 -14.45 11.52 -1.61
CA ASN A 129 -13.16 12.21 -1.69
C ASN A 129 -12.97 12.86 -3.08
N GLN A 130 -13.42 12.20 -4.15
CA GLN A 130 -13.37 12.78 -5.50
C GLN A 130 -14.29 14.00 -5.64
N THR A 131 -15.49 13.96 -5.04
CA THR A 131 -16.41 15.10 -5.03
C THR A 131 -15.78 16.29 -4.29
N GLN A 132 -15.17 16.06 -3.12
CA GLN A 132 -14.50 17.12 -2.36
C GLN A 132 -13.30 17.73 -3.10
N GLU A 133 -12.44 16.91 -3.71
CA GLU A 133 -11.32 17.40 -4.54
C GLU A 133 -11.81 18.24 -5.72
N SER A 134 -12.92 17.85 -6.36
CA SER A 134 -13.48 18.60 -7.48
C SER A 134 -14.07 19.95 -7.08
N ILE A 135 -14.62 20.07 -5.87
CA ILE A 135 -15.12 21.34 -5.33
C ILE A 135 -13.96 22.27 -4.98
N ALA A 136 -12.91 21.76 -4.33
CA ALA A 136 -11.73 22.55 -3.96
C ALA A 136 -10.99 23.15 -5.18
N VAL A 137 -10.88 22.38 -6.29
CA VAL A 137 -10.26 22.88 -7.53
C VAL A 137 -11.11 23.97 -8.20
N SER A 138 -12.42 24.01 -7.96
CA SER A 138 -13.31 25.03 -8.54
C SER A 138 -13.30 26.37 -7.80
N THR A 139 -12.79 26.41 -6.56
CA THR A 139 -12.73 27.63 -5.73
C THR A 139 -11.41 28.39 -5.84
N ASP A 140 -10.35 27.76 -6.37
CA ASP A 140 -9.02 28.35 -6.51
C ASP A 140 -8.72 28.59 -8.00
N ALA A 141 -9.05 29.78 -8.51
CA ALA A 141 -8.66 30.20 -9.86
C ALA A 141 -7.22 30.72 -9.87
N GLU A 142 -6.34 30.01 -10.60
CA GLU A 142 -5.28 30.49 -11.52
C GLU A 142 -4.08 29.52 -11.59
N GLU A 143 -4.23 28.43 -12.33
CA GLU A 143 -3.15 27.85 -13.17
C GLU A 143 -3.79 26.84 -14.16
N PRO A 144 -3.38 26.80 -15.44
CA PRO A 144 -3.99 25.90 -16.41
C PRO A 144 -3.62 24.45 -16.08
N ALA A 145 -4.60 23.72 -15.53
CA ALA A 145 -4.50 22.30 -15.27
C ALA A 145 -4.11 21.54 -16.55
N SER A 146 -2.86 21.07 -16.62
CA SER A 146 -2.49 20.01 -17.56
C SER A 146 -3.52 18.89 -17.37
N LYS A 147 -4.15 18.44 -18.47
CA LYS A 147 -5.26 17.49 -18.46
C LYS A 147 -4.79 16.14 -17.89
N ARG A 148 -4.75 16.02 -16.56
CA ARG A 148 -4.46 14.78 -15.86
C ARG A 148 -5.66 13.88 -16.05
N GLN A 149 -5.55 12.95 -17.00
CA GLN A 149 -6.59 11.98 -17.33
C GLN A 149 -7.07 11.31 -16.03
N ARG A 150 -8.35 11.51 -15.67
CA ARG A 150 -8.94 11.01 -14.42
C ARG A 150 -8.81 9.48 -14.38
N ARG A 151 -7.89 8.97 -13.55
CA ARG A 151 -7.73 7.53 -13.34
C ARG A 151 -8.93 6.98 -12.58
N LYS A 152 -9.47 5.84 -13.03
CA LYS A 152 -10.55 5.14 -12.30
C LYS A 152 -10.10 4.85 -10.86
N PRO A 153 -10.99 4.98 -9.85
CA PRO A 153 -10.63 4.72 -8.46
C PRO A 153 -10.25 3.24 -8.27
N ASN A 154 -9.09 2.98 -7.66
CA ASN A 154 -8.71 1.62 -7.26
C ASN A 154 -9.41 1.24 -5.94
N VAL A 155 -10.67 0.82 -6.05
CA VAL A 155 -11.49 0.38 -4.91
C VAL A 155 -10.97 -0.94 -4.34
N LEU A 156 -10.54 -1.88 -5.20
CA LEU A 156 -10.03 -3.19 -4.80
C LEU A 156 -8.79 -3.10 -3.89
N GLY A 157 -7.82 -2.25 -4.24
CA GLY A 157 -6.67 -2.04 -3.34
C GLY A 157 -7.07 -1.44 -1.98
N SER A 158 -8.12 -0.62 -1.95
CA SER A 158 -8.65 -0.07 -0.70
C SER A 158 -9.38 -1.14 0.14
N LEU A 159 -10.10 -2.04 -0.54
CA LEU A 159 -10.75 -3.19 0.09
C LEU A 159 -9.71 -4.06 0.80
N LEU A 160 -8.63 -4.47 0.13
CA LEU A 160 -7.62 -5.34 0.73
C LEU A 160 -6.98 -4.69 1.97
N ALA A 161 -6.55 -3.43 1.86
CA ALA A 161 -5.96 -2.71 2.98
C ALA A 161 -6.93 -2.55 4.18
N THR A 162 -8.22 -2.35 3.91
CA THR A 162 -9.24 -2.20 4.96
C THR A 162 -9.59 -3.55 5.58
N PHE A 163 -9.72 -4.60 4.76
CA PHE A 163 -9.98 -5.96 5.20
C PHE A 163 -8.93 -6.46 6.18
N LEU A 164 -7.66 -6.19 5.91
CA LEU A 164 -6.57 -6.60 6.80
C LEU A 164 -6.60 -5.90 8.17
N GLN A 165 -7.18 -4.70 8.24
CA GLN A 165 -7.39 -3.99 9.50
C GLN A 165 -8.60 -4.52 10.30
N THR A 166 -9.53 -5.20 9.64
CA THR A 166 -10.79 -5.67 10.24
C THR A 166 -10.92 -7.18 10.34
N TYR A 167 -9.99 -7.96 9.77
CA TYR A 167 -10.06 -9.42 9.58
C TYR A 167 -10.44 -10.24 10.83
N ASN A 168 -10.11 -9.77 12.03
CA ASN A 168 -10.39 -10.48 13.29
C ASN A 168 -11.46 -9.82 14.18
N ARG A 169 -12.15 -8.77 13.72
CA ARG A 169 -13.20 -8.13 14.53
C ARG A 169 -14.53 -8.90 14.56
N GLY A 170 -14.70 -9.91 13.71
CA GLY A 170 -15.95 -10.68 13.55
C GLY A 170 -16.00 -12.05 14.25
N LYS A 171 -14.98 -12.43 15.01
CA LYS A 171 -15.01 -13.65 15.85
C LYS A 171 -15.07 -13.25 17.33
N LYS A 172 -16.28 -12.97 17.80
CA LYS A 172 -16.64 -13.03 19.22
C LYS A 172 -17.80 -13.99 19.36
#